data_AF-A0A1Q9CBA4-F1
#
_entry.id   AF-A0A1Q9CBA4-F1
#
_cell.length_a   1.000
_cell.length_b   1.000
_cell.length_c   1.000
_cell.angle_alpha   90.00
_cell.angle_beta   90.00
_cell.angle_gamma   90.00
#
_symmetry.space_group_name_H-M   'P 1'
#
loop_
_entity.id
_entity.type
_entity.pdbx_description
1 polymer ?
#
loop_
_entity_poly.entity_id
_entity_poly.type
_entity_poly.pdbx_seq_one_letter_code
_entity_poly.pdbx_strand_id
1 'polypeptide(L)'
;MTTFQNDIEAAVEVDCGSGWVVLYPKQRLQIAGSAESLSIRLREDYTISSHVYIHAEAGLFSSEMCTSELGPFNIQAERWLEREKMSVALAEAHALLRKVRDARARNQDTLKHAKAWFKGGFVFALLYGVFTLTTAVLTLTFAPELMMKGWVGFCSLSAVCGWTLVPRQLGYVARRYGTATSHILLWSIFIFVALFPYVIFMHAMCLHEQYDYWECMIAVVDMTDFIPLFIVPVGLTIHILVRRFHKKLAVHFYPDLLEKHVAKRAFENSIVFHGRVLEGKGRACVCSWPGKYAPAWDAMVRSSKKGNTSAAVVFLPEGCELFGLHDPIPEAGELKDVRGREARCETRSFFLCELQRTRQPGKAQSFGTCGSEHLRRETLWRRRDTEEFLSSALFQDALNSGLEELSKGKREDSSSQYSREKDRLFLHWLPPDDRHLAVVVASSVQFFPQVNEREWLFSSQLST
;
A
#
# COMPACT_ATOMS: atom_id res chain seq x y z
N MET A 1 19.74 -16.73 -50.22
CA MET A 1 19.63 -15.91 -49.00
C MET A 1 19.04 -16.80 -47.94
N THR A 2 19.72 -16.97 -46.81
CA THR A 2 19.22 -17.78 -45.69
C THR A 2 18.40 -16.86 -44.79
N THR A 3 17.19 -17.26 -44.46
CA THR A 3 16.33 -16.52 -43.51
C THR A 3 16.39 -17.19 -42.15
N PHE A 4 16.68 -16.44 -41.11
CA PHE A 4 16.62 -16.91 -39.73
C PHE A 4 15.32 -16.47 -39.08
N GLN A 5 14.54 -17.40 -38.53
CA GLN A 5 13.28 -17.11 -37.86
C GLN A 5 13.40 -17.34 -36.34
N ASN A 6 12.97 -16.35 -35.56
CA ASN A 6 12.72 -16.54 -34.14
C ASN A 6 11.33 -17.15 -33.93
N ASP A 7 11.27 -18.46 -33.77
CA ASP A 7 10.02 -19.21 -33.54
C ASP A 7 9.75 -19.54 -32.07
N ILE A 8 10.62 -19.09 -31.14
CA ILE A 8 10.40 -19.27 -29.69
C ILE A 8 9.66 -18.07 -29.08
N GLU A 9 8.96 -18.30 -27.98
CA GLU A 9 8.18 -17.27 -27.26
C GLU A 9 9.05 -16.36 -26.36
N ALA A 10 10.28 -16.04 -26.81
CA ALA A 10 11.20 -15.14 -26.11
C ALA A 10 11.98 -14.27 -27.10
N ALA A 11 12.44 -13.11 -26.64
CA ALA A 11 13.39 -12.30 -27.40
C ALA A 11 14.77 -12.98 -27.43
N VAL A 12 15.37 -13.03 -28.61
CA VAL A 12 16.75 -13.49 -28.81
C VAL A 12 17.58 -12.36 -29.40
N GLU A 13 18.88 -12.40 -29.18
CA GLU A 13 19.84 -11.56 -29.89
C GLU A 13 20.62 -12.43 -30.86
N VAL A 14 20.79 -11.95 -32.08
CA VAL A 14 21.53 -12.63 -33.14
C VAL A 14 22.62 -11.71 -33.66
N ASP A 15 23.84 -12.23 -33.77
CA ASP A 15 24.97 -11.53 -34.37
C ASP A 15 25.49 -12.33 -35.59
N CYS A 16 25.47 -11.66 -36.73
CA CYS A 16 25.94 -12.16 -38.03
C CYS A 16 27.24 -11.45 -38.48
N GLY A 17 27.97 -10.83 -37.55
CA GLY A 17 29.23 -10.11 -37.79
C GLY A 17 29.08 -8.58 -37.89
N SER A 18 27.86 -8.06 -37.96
CA SER A 18 27.55 -6.62 -37.95
C SER A 18 27.15 -6.10 -36.56
N GLY A 19 27.21 -6.95 -35.54
CA GLY A 19 26.73 -6.66 -34.19
C GLY A 19 25.38 -7.30 -33.89
N TRP A 20 25.02 -7.25 -32.61
CA TRP A 20 23.83 -7.90 -32.07
C TRP A 20 22.54 -7.20 -32.49
N VAL A 21 21.65 -7.95 -33.13
CA VAL A 21 20.29 -7.52 -33.50
C VAL A 21 19.29 -8.28 -32.63
N VAL A 22 18.34 -7.57 -32.03
CA VAL A 22 17.27 -8.19 -31.24
C VAL A 22 16.18 -8.69 -32.19
N LEU A 23 15.84 -9.97 -32.09
CA LEU A 23 14.71 -10.59 -32.78
C LEU A 23 13.66 -10.98 -31.75
N TYR A 24 12.50 -10.33 -31.82
CA TYR A 24 11.33 -10.71 -31.02
C TYR A 24 10.62 -11.94 -31.61
N PRO A 25 9.69 -12.58 -30.87
CA PRO A 25 8.97 -13.74 -31.35
C PRO A 25 8.33 -13.51 -32.72
N LYS A 26 8.39 -14.53 -33.58
CA LYS A 26 7.85 -14.57 -34.95
C LYS A 26 8.55 -13.66 -35.97
N GLN A 27 9.62 -12.96 -35.57
CA GLN A 27 10.40 -12.15 -36.51
C GLN A 27 11.38 -12.98 -37.32
N ARG A 28 11.75 -12.42 -38.47
CA ARG A 28 12.66 -13.01 -39.44
C ARG A 28 13.81 -12.06 -39.73
N LEU A 29 15.02 -12.60 -39.80
CA LEU A 29 16.24 -11.88 -40.16
C LEU A 29 16.81 -12.49 -41.45
N GLN A 30 17.05 -11.66 -42.46
CA GLN A 30 17.76 -12.11 -43.65
C GLN A 30 19.26 -12.09 -43.38
N ILE A 31 19.91 -13.25 -43.48
CA ILE A 31 21.35 -13.38 -43.31
C ILE A 31 22.01 -13.14 -44.67
N ALA A 32 22.96 -12.21 -44.70
CA ALA A 32 23.79 -11.97 -45.88
C ALA A 32 24.56 -13.26 -46.24
N GLY A 33 24.63 -13.59 -47.53
CA GLY A 33 25.29 -14.82 -47.99
C GLY A 33 26.80 -14.90 -47.67
N SER A 34 27.40 -13.81 -47.20
CA SER A 34 28.80 -13.73 -46.80
C SER A 34 29.06 -14.05 -45.32
N ALA A 35 28.03 -14.26 -44.49
CA ALA A 35 28.21 -14.56 -43.07
C ALA A 35 28.67 -16.02 -42.90
N GLU A 36 29.87 -16.21 -42.34
CA GLU A 36 30.45 -17.55 -42.10
C GLU A 36 29.90 -18.20 -40.81
N SER A 37 29.40 -17.38 -39.88
CA SER A 37 28.86 -17.84 -38.61
C SER A 37 27.73 -16.96 -38.10
N LEU A 38 26.91 -17.56 -37.24
CA LEU A 38 25.80 -16.92 -36.55
C LEU A 38 25.91 -17.21 -35.06
N SER A 39 26.02 -16.16 -34.27
CA SER A 39 25.93 -16.25 -32.80
C SER A 39 24.53 -15.89 -32.37
N ILE A 40 23.94 -16.69 -31.50
CA ILE A 40 22.62 -16.43 -30.90
C ILE A 40 22.71 -16.51 -29.39
N ARG A 41 21.97 -15.63 -28.70
CA ARG A 41 21.79 -15.71 -27.24
C ARG A 41 20.39 -15.30 -26.82
N LEU A 42 19.94 -15.82 -25.69
CA LEU A 42 18.67 -15.41 -25.11
C LEU A 42 18.82 -14.01 -24.49
N ARG A 43 17.91 -13.08 -24.84
CA ARG A 43 17.97 -11.68 -24.37
C ARG A 43 17.85 -11.55 -22.85
N GLU A 44 17.15 -12.49 -22.23
CA GLU A 44 16.87 -12.50 -20.78
C GLU A 44 17.96 -13.22 -19.97
N ASP A 45 18.75 -14.08 -20.60
CA ASP A 45 19.82 -14.84 -19.94
C ASP A 45 20.96 -15.10 -20.94
N TYR A 46 21.97 -14.23 -20.93
CA TYR A 46 23.11 -14.32 -21.84
C TYR A 46 23.97 -15.56 -21.66
N THR A 47 23.77 -16.34 -20.59
CA THR A 47 24.45 -17.63 -20.42
C THR A 47 23.89 -18.70 -21.36
N ILE A 48 22.67 -18.52 -21.85
CA ILE A 48 22.03 -19.37 -22.86
C ILE A 48 22.39 -18.80 -24.23
N SER A 49 23.45 -19.34 -24.82
CA SER A 49 23.96 -18.93 -26.13
C SER A 49 24.42 -20.12 -26.96
N SER A 50 24.43 -19.96 -28.28
CA SER A 50 24.98 -20.94 -29.22
C SER A 50 25.65 -20.23 -30.39
N HIS A 51 26.61 -20.92 -30.98
CA HIS A 51 27.35 -20.46 -32.14
C HIS A 51 27.20 -21.50 -33.26
N VAL A 52 26.73 -21.06 -34.41
CA VAL A 52 26.40 -21.91 -35.55
C VAL A 52 27.28 -21.51 -36.73
N TYR A 53 28.00 -22.48 -37.32
CA TYR A 53 28.77 -22.25 -38.54
C TYR A 53 27.87 -22.46 -39.76
N ILE A 54 27.82 -21.46 -40.64
CA ILE A 54 27.03 -21.50 -41.86
C ILE A 54 27.94 -22.09 -42.94
N HIS A 55 27.95 -23.42 -43.08
CA HIS A 55 28.74 -24.07 -44.12
C HIS A 55 28.11 -23.83 -45.51
N ALA A 56 28.82 -23.10 -46.37
CA ALA A 56 28.38 -22.77 -47.73
C ALA A 56 28.26 -23.99 -48.67
N GLU A 57 28.89 -25.12 -48.32
CA GLU A 57 29.08 -26.25 -49.24
C GLU A 57 27.97 -27.30 -49.25
N ALA A 58 26.98 -27.22 -48.35
CA ALA A 58 25.85 -28.15 -48.35
C ALA A 58 24.61 -27.44 -48.92
N GLY A 59 24.34 -27.62 -50.20
CA GLY A 59 23.08 -27.24 -50.88
C GLY A 59 21.83 -27.98 -50.38
N LEU A 60 21.81 -28.33 -49.10
CA LEU A 60 20.82 -29.14 -48.38
C LEU A 60 20.20 -28.40 -47.19
N PHE A 61 20.71 -27.22 -46.81
CA PHE A 61 20.01 -26.40 -45.84
C PHE A 61 18.80 -25.75 -46.49
N SER A 62 17.63 -26.00 -45.90
CA SER A 62 16.41 -25.22 -46.06
C SER A 62 16.74 -23.73 -46.16
N SER A 63 16.04 -23.02 -47.05
CA SER A 63 16.11 -21.56 -47.17
C SER A 63 15.82 -20.81 -45.85
N GLU A 64 15.30 -21.51 -44.85
CA GLU A 64 14.84 -21.01 -43.57
C GLU A 64 15.44 -21.84 -42.43
N MET A 65 16.08 -21.17 -41.48
CA MET A 65 16.61 -21.74 -40.24
C MET A 65 15.78 -21.21 -39.07
N CYS A 66 15.25 -22.11 -38.25
CA CYS A 66 14.45 -21.75 -37.08
C CYS A 66 15.29 -21.80 -35.80
N THR A 67 14.89 -21.02 -34.79
CA THR A 67 15.55 -21.02 -33.49
C THR A 67 15.37 -22.37 -32.77
N SER A 68 14.23 -23.04 -32.97
CA SER A 68 13.97 -24.38 -32.43
C SER A 68 14.89 -25.48 -32.98
N GLU A 69 15.48 -25.28 -34.16
CA GLU A 69 16.38 -26.23 -34.80
C GLU A 69 17.80 -26.19 -34.21
N LEU A 70 18.10 -25.19 -33.38
CA LEU A 70 19.44 -24.97 -32.80
C LEU A 70 19.71 -25.85 -31.58
N GLY A 71 19.49 -27.16 -31.71
CA GLY A 71 19.79 -28.24 -30.75
C GLY A 71 19.98 -27.81 -29.28
N PRO A 72 21.22 -27.64 -28.78
CA PRO A 72 21.48 -27.28 -27.38
C PRO A 72 20.87 -25.95 -26.94
N PHE A 73 20.80 -24.94 -27.83
CA PHE A 73 20.19 -23.65 -27.54
C PHE A 73 18.70 -23.82 -27.29
N ASN A 74 17.99 -24.51 -28.19
CA ASN A 74 16.54 -24.68 -28.08
C ASN A 74 16.17 -25.38 -26.76
N ILE A 75 16.85 -26.47 -26.41
CA ILE A 75 16.59 -27.20 -25.15
C ILE A 75 16.78 -26.29 -23.92
N GLN A 76 17.81 -25.44 -23.91
CA GLN A 76 18.05 -24.51 -22.81
C GLN A 76 17.02 -23.36 -22.78
N ALA A 77 16.67 -22.81 -23.94
CA ALA A 77 15.67 -21.76 -24.08
C ALA A 77 14.27 -22.25 -23.68
N GLU A 78 13.88 -23.45 -24.09
CA GLU A 78 12.62 -24.10 -23.68
C GLU A 78 12.56 -24.31 -22.16
N ARG A 79 13.64 -24.84 -21.55
CA ARG A 79 13.71 -24.98 -20.08
C ARG A 79 13.64 -23.62 -19.36
N TRP A 80 14.20 -22.57 -19.95
CA TRP A 80 14.06 -21.22 -19.40
C TRP A 80 12.61 -20.73 -19.53
N LEU A 81 11.95 -20.95 -20.67
CA LEU A 81 10.54 -20.60 -20.91
C LEU A 81 9.59 -21.35 -19.98
N GLU A 82 9.83 -22.63 -19.72
CA GLU A 82 9.05 -23.42 -18.76
C GLU A 82 9.17 -22.86 -17.34
N ARG A 83 10.40 -22.57 -16.88
CA ARG A 83 10.64 -21.91 -15.59
C ARG A 83 9.93 -20.56 -15.52
N GLU A 84 9.93 -19.82 -16.63
CA GLU A 84 9.24 -18.54 -16.70
C GLU A 84 7.73 -18.69 -16.54
N LYS A 85 7.11 -19.56 -17.32
CA LYS A 85 5.68 -19.86 -17.24
C LYS A 85 5.28 -20.36 -15.85
N MET A 86 6.10 -21.21 -15.24
CA MET A 86 5.87 -21.71 -13.88
C MET A 86 5.96 -20.58 -12.84
N SER A 87 6.92 -19.65 -12.97
CA SER A 87 7.08 -18.52 -12.06
C SER A 87 5.88 -17.56 -12.12
N VAL A 88 5.33 -17.33 -13.31
CA VAL A 88 4.11 -16.53 -13.51
C VAL A 88 2.91 -17.23 -12.89
N ALA A 89 2.71 -18.53 -13.16
CA ALA A 89 1.61 -19.31 -12.60
C ALA A 89 1.66 -19.33 -11.06
N LEU A 90 2.85 -19.47 -10.47
CA LEU A 90 3.05 -19.40 -9.02
C LEU A 90 2.69 -18.02 -8.46
N ALA A 91 3.13 -16.94 -9.12
CA ALA A 91 2.82 -15.57 -8.70
C ALA A 91 1.31 -15.27 -8.77
N GLU A 92 0.63 -15.74 -9.81
CA GLU A 92 -0.83 -15.65 -9.93
C GLU A 92 -1.54 -16.44 -8.83
N ALA A 93 -1.12 -17.67 -8.55
CA ALA A 93 -1.65 -18.47 -7.44
C ALA A 93 -1.46 -17.76 -6.09
N HIS A 94 -0.27 -17.20 -5.83
CA HIS A 94 -0.01 -16.40 -4.63
C HIS A 94 -0.87 -15.12 -4.57
N ALA A 95 -1.12 -14.46 -5.70
CA ALA A 95 -2.02 -13.30 -5.76
C ALA A 95 -3.47 -13.67 -5.43
N LEU A 96 -3.96 -14.82 -5.91
CA LEU A 96 -5.29 -15.34 -5.57
C LEU A 96 -5.39 -15.69 -4.08
N LEU A 97 -4.40 -16.39 -3.52
CA LEU A 97 -4.36 -16.72 -2.10
C LEU A 97 -4.36 -15.47 -1.21
N ARG A 98 -3.63 -14.41 -1.60
CA ARG A 98 -3.65 -13.11 -0.92
C ARG A 98 -5.06 -12.50 -0.94
N LYS A 99 -5.73 -12.46 -2.11
CA LYS A 99 -7.10 -11.94 -2.21
C LYS A 99 -8.08 -12.71 -1.32
N VAL A 100 -7.99 -14.03 -1.26
CA VAL A 100 -8.82 -14.88 -0.40
C VAL A 100 -8.54 -14.60 1.08
N ARG A 101 -7.26 -14.48 1.47
CA ARG A 101 -6.85 -14.15 2.84
C ARG A 101 -7.39 -12.78 3.26
N ASP A 102 -7.26 -11.77 2.41
CA ASP A 102 -7.75 -10.41 2.67
C ASP A 102 -9.28 -10.35 2.74
N ALA A 103 -9.98 -11.13 1.93
CA ALA A 103 -11.43 -11.28 2.03
C ALA A 103 -11.84 -11.95 3.35
N ARG A 104 -11.12 -13.01 3.76
CA ARG A 104 -11.37 -13.70 5.04
C ARG A 104 -11.07 -12.81 6.24
N ALA A 105 -9.99 -12.03 6.21
CA ALA A 105 -9.66 -11.07 7.26
C ALA A 105 -10.76 -10.01 7.40
N ARG A 106 -11.22 -9.41 6.29
CA ARG A 106 -12.34 -8.48 6.28
C ARG A 106 -13.62 -9.11 6.84
N ASN A 107 -13.94 -10.35 6.46
CA ASN A 107 -15.10 -11.07 6.99
C ASN A 107 -14.97 -11.41 8.48
N GLN A 108 -13.77 -11.71 8.97
CA GLN A 108 -13.54 -11.93 10.39
C GLN A 108 -13.69 -10.63 11.18
N ASP A 109 -13.22 -9.51 10.66
CA ASP A 109 -13.38 -8.21 11.30
C ASP A 109 -14.86 -7.78 11.36
N THR A 110 -15.63 -7.99 10.28
CA THR A 110 -17.08 -7.74 10.32
C THR A 110 -17.79 -8.64 11.32
N LEU A 111 -17.44 -9.92 11.41
CA LEU A 111 -17.99 -10.85 12.41
C LEU A 111 -17.62 -10.48 13.85
N LYS A 112 -16.38 -10.08 14.12
CA LYS A 112 -15.94 -9.61 15.45
C LYS A 112 -16.72 -8.37 15.85
N HIS A 113 -16.87 -7.40 14.94
CA HIS A 113 -17.68 -6.21 15.18
C HIS A 113 -19.16 -6.55 15.40
N ALA A 114 -19.73 -7.49 14.64
CA ALA A 114 -21.11 -7.94 14.82
C ALA A 114 -21.32 -8.62 16.19
N LYS A 115 -20.39 -9.49 16.63
CA LYS A 115 -20.45 -10.16 17.94
C LYS A 115 -20.31 -9.17 19.09
N ALA A 116 -19.34 -8.25 19.01
CA ALA A 116 -19.17 -7.20 20.02
C ALA A 116 -20.43 -6.33 20.13
N TRP A 117 -21.05 -6.02 18.99
CA TRP A 117 -22.31 -5.28 18.95
C TRP A 117 -23.47 -6.09 19.54
N PHE A 118 -23.62 -7.38 19.20
CA PHE A 118 -24.69 -8.20 19.76
C PHE A 118 -24.60 -8.29 21.29
N LYS A 119 -23.39 -8.43 21.84
CA LYS A 119 -23.17 -8.40 23.29
C LYS A 119 -23.54 -7.05 23.91
N GLY A 120 -23.09 -5.94 23.29
CA GLY A 120 -23.42 -4.60 23.78
C GLY A 120 -24.92 -4.27 23.67
N GLY A 121 -25.54 -4.62 22.55
CA GLY A 121 -26.97 -4.42 22.29
C GLY A 121 -27.86 -5.27 23.20
N PHE A 122 -27.45 -6.51 23.51
CA PHE A 122 -28.19 -7.37 24.44
C PHE A 122 -28.19 -6.82 25.87
N VAL A 123 -27.00 -6.47 26.40
CA VAL A 123 -26.89 -5.84 27.74
C VAL A 123 -27.73 -4.56 27.80
N PHE A 124 -27.68 -3.77 26.73
CA PHE A 124 -28.44 -2.54 26.64
C PHE A 124 -29.96 -2.76 26.59
N ALA A 125 -30.44 -3.70 25.77
CA ALA A 125 -31.85 -4.05 25.69
C ALA A 125 -32.39 -4.57 27.03
N LEU A 126 -31.59 -5.34 27.76
CA LEU A 126 -31.93 -5.83 29.09
C LEU A 126 -32.05 -4.67 30.10
N LEU A 127 -31.09 -3.75 30.13
CA LEU A 127 -31.16 -2.56 30.97
C LEU A 127 -32.38 -1.68 30.65
N TYR A 128 -32.65 -1.50 29.35
CA TYR A 128 -33.84 -0.76 28.91
C TYR A 128 -35.13 -1.44 29.36
N GLY A 129 -35.26 -2.76 29.20
CA GLY A 129 -36.44 -3.52 29.66
C GLY A 129 -36.66 -3.46 31.17
N VAL A 130 -35.59 -3.50 31.98
CA VAL A 130 -35.71 -3.31 33.44
C VAL A 130 -36.18 -1.89 33.77
N PHE A 131 -35.65 -0.89 33.07
CA PHE A 131 -36.07 0.49 33.24
C PHE A 131 -37.53 0.72 32.83
N THR A 132 -37.97 0.14 31.71
CA THR A 132 -39.37 0.26 31.24
C THR A 132 -40.33 -0.36 32.25
N LEU A 133 -40.00 -1.55 32.77
CA LEU A 133 -40.82 -2.27 33.74
C LEU A 133 -40.91 -1.54 35.08
N THR A 134 -39.78 -1.05 35.59
CA THR A 134 -39.75 -0.28 36.85
C THR A 134 -40.55 1.01 36.72
N THR A 135 -40.43 1.72 35.60
CA THR A 135 -41.24 2.92 35.32
C THR A 135 -42.73 2.57 35.28
N ALA A 136 -43.12 1.50 34.57
CA ALA A 136 -44.51 1.07 34.50
C ALA A 136 -45.12 0.72 35.87
N VAL A 137 -44.37 0.01 36.71
CA VAL A 137 -44.80 -0.32 38.08
C VAL A 137 -44.97 0.94 38.93
N LEU A 138 -44.03 1.89 38.83
CA LEU A 138 -44.14 3.18 39.53
C LEU A 138 -45.35 3.99 39.03
N THR A 139 -45.62 3.99 37.73
CA THR A 139 -46.79 4.70 37.18
C THR A 139 -48.13 4.11 37.64
N LEU A 140 -48.18 2.80 37.90
CA LEU A 140 -49.40 2.14 38.38
C LEU A 140 -49.63 2.32 39.89
N THR A 141 -48.60 2.70 40.64
CA THR A 141 -48.63 2.75 42.12
C THR A 141 -48.69 4.17 42.69
N PHE A 142 -48.29 5.19 41.93
CA PHE A 142 -48.21 6.58 42.39
C PHE A 142 -49.22 7.50 41.66
N ALA A 143 -49.52 8.65 42.28
CA ALA A 143 -50.48 9.64 41.78
C ALA A 143 -50.21 10.07 40.33
N PRO A 144 -51.24 10.44 39.54
CA PRO A 144 -51.14 10.78 38.11
C PRO A 144 -50.11 11.87 37.79
N GLU A 145 -49.76 12.73 38.75
CA GLU A 145 -48.70 13.74 38.60
C GLU A 145 -47.29 13.13 38.45
N LEU A 146 -47.00 12.02 39.15
CA LEU A 146 -45.75 11.29 39.02
C LEU A 146 -45.68 10.49 37.72
N MET A 147 -46.84 10.09 37.18
CA MET A 147 -46.94 9.37 35.91
C MET A 147 -46.39 10.19 34.75
N MET A 148 -46.74 11.48 34.69
CA MET A 148 -46.28 12.36 33.61
C MET A 148 -44.76 12.59 33.66
N LYS A 149 -44.19 12.78 34.86
CA LYS A 149 -42.73 12.92 35.03
C LYS A 149 -41.99 11.63 34.66
N GLY A 150 -42.55 10.47 35.00
CA GLY A 150 -42.02 9.16 34.62
C GLY A 150 -42.04 8.92 33.11
N TRP A 151 -43.15 9.27 32.44
CA TRP A 151 -43.29 9.14 30.98
C TRP A 151 -42.29 10.01 30.21
N VAL A 152 -42.08 11.24 30.65
CA VAL A 152 -41.10 12.16 30.05
C VAL A 152 -39.67 11.64 30.22
N GLY A 153 -39.33 11.16 31.44
CA GLY A 153 -38.04 10.53 31.70
C GLY A 153 -37.82 9.30 30.82
N PHE A 154 -38.87 8.50 30.64
CA PHE A 154 -38.88 7.34 29.75
C PHE A 154 -38.59 7.73 28.30
N CYS A 155 -39.39 8.61 27.71
CA CYS A 155 -39.19 9.05 26.33
C CYS A 155 -37.79 9.64 26.12
N SER A 156 -37.30 10.44 27.07
CA SER A 156 -35.95 11.02 27.02
C SER A 156 -34.86 9.96 27.04
N LEU A 157 -34.99 8.95 27.91
CA LEU A 157 -34.06 7.83 27.95
C LEU A 157 -34.13 7.02 26.65
N SER A 158 -35.33 6.72 26.14
CA SER A 158 -35.54 6.03 24.85
C SER A 158 -34.90 6.77 23.68
N ALA A 159 -34.95 8.10 23.66
CA ALA A 159 -34.29 8.92 22.65
C ALA A 159 -32.76 8.83 22.74
N VAL A 160 -32.18 8.90 23.95
CA VAL A 160 -30.75 8.69 24.19
C VAL A 160 -30.33 7.25 23.84
N CYS A 161 -31.19 6.28 24.14
CA CYS A 161 -31.01 4.88 23.78
C CYS A 161 -30.98 4.69 22.26
N GLY A 162 -31.95 5.26 21.55
CA GLY A 162 -31.98 5.31 20.10
C GLY A 162 -30.74 5.98 19.51
N TRP A 163 -30.26 7.07 20.13
CA TRP A 163 -29.02 7.75 19.76
C TRP A 163 -27.83 6.78 19.76
N THR A 164 -27.66 5.98 20.81
CA THR A 164 -26.48 5.11 20.94
C THR A 164 -26.52 3.87 20.04
N LEU A 165 -27.71 3.35 19.74
CA LEU A 165 -27.87 2.09 19.00
C LEU A 165 -28.04 2.25 17.48
N VAL A 166 -28.67 3.34 17.03
CA VAL A 166 -29.07 3.55 15.63
C VAL A 166 -27.96 3.98 14.63
N PRO A 167 -26.79 4.56 15.00
CA PRO A 167 -25.84 5.12 14.03
C PRO A 167 -25.31 4.15 12.96
N ARG A 168 -25.35 2.83 13.21
CA ARG A 168 -24.93 1.81 12.22
C ARG A 168 -26.08 1.24 11.39
N GLN A 169 -27.32 1.16 11.90
CA GLN A 169 -28.49 0.77 11.09
C GLN A 169 -28.93 1.91 10.16
N LEU A 170 -28.86 3.16 10.62
CA LEU A 170 -28.90 4.34 9.75
C LEU A 170 -27.60 4.52 8.98
N GLY A 171 -26.62 3.63 9.04
CA GLY A 171 -25.34 3.75 8.33
C GLY A 171 -25.49 3.88 6.81
N TYR A 172 -26.63 3.46 6.24
CA TYR A 172 -27.01 3.77 4.86
C TYR A 172 -27.44 5.24 4.71
N VAL A 173 -28.36 5.71 5.57
CA VAL A 173 -28.87 7.10 5.58
C VAL A 173 -27.77 8.09 5.98
N ALA A 174 -26.96 7.80 6.99
CA ALA A 174 -25.85 8.63 7.45
C ALA A 174 -24.69 8.67 6.44
N ARG A 175 -24.49 7.63 5.62
CA ARG A 175 -23.57 7.70 4.47
C ARG A 175 -24.13 8.55 3.33
N ARG A 176 -25.45 8.51 3.11
CA ARG A 176 -26.09 9.20 1.99
C ARG A 176 -26.40 10.68 2.26
N TYR A 177 -26.81 11.00 3.48
CA TYR A 177 -27.25 12.35 3.88
C TYR A 177 -26.29 13.02 4.85
N GLY A 178 -25.40 12.26 5.50
CA GLY A 178 -24.52 12.75 6.57
C GLY A 178 -25.04 12.37 7.95
N THR A 179 -24.11 12.24 8.91
CA THR A 179 -24.44 11.89 10.30
C THR A 179 -25.32 12.96 10.95
N ALA A 180 -25.03 14.25 10.75
CA ALA A 180 -25.80 15.33 11.39
C ALA A 180 -27.28 15.36 10.97
N THR A 181 -27.56 15.20 9.68
CA THR A 181 -28.91 15.21 9.08
C THR A 181 -29.76 14.02 9.52
N SER A 182 -29.16 12.83 9.64
CA SER A 182 -29.88 11.67 10.20
C SER A 182 -30.23 11.87 11.67
N HIS A 183 -29.43 12.63 12.42
CA HIS A 183 -29.71 12.96 13.83
C HIS A 183 -30.83 13.98 13.94
N ILE A 184 -30.84 15.02 13.10
CA ILE A 184 -31.91 16.02 13.04
C ILE A 184 -33.25 15.34 12.75
N LEU A 185 -33.30 14.46 11.74
CA LEU A 185 -34.53 13.76 11.37
C LEU A 185 -35.08 12.89 12.52
N LEU A 186 -34.23 12.12 13.19
CA LEU A 186 -34.65 11.24 14.29
C LEU A 186 -35.19 12.05 15.48
N TRP A 187 -34.55 13.17 15.79
CA TRP A 187 -34.99 14.08 16.85
C TRP A 187 -36.29 14.80 16.48
N SER A 188 -36.45 15.25 15.23
CA SER A 188 -37.71 15.85 14.76
C SER A 188 -38.87 14.86 14.88
N ILE A 189 -38.66 13.58 14.53
CA ILE A 189 -39.67 12.53 14.70
C ILE A 189 -39.97 12.33 16.19
N PHE A 190 -38.96 12.25 17.05
CA PHE A 190 -39.17 12.10 18.49
C PHE A 190 -39.96 13.26 19.09
N ILE A 191 -39.60 14.50 18.76
CA ILE A 191 -40.33 15.70 19.19
C ILE A 191 -41.78 15.61 18.71
N PHE A 192 -42.02 15.30 17.44
CA PHE A 192 -43.38 15.20 16.92
C PHE A 192 -44.19 14.07 17.56
N VAL A 193 -43.60 12.90 17.80
CA VAL A 193 -44.33 11.75 18.34
C VAL A 193 -44.53 11.84 19.85
N ALA A 194 -43.60 12.42 20.60
CA ALA A 194 -43.68 12.48 22.07
C ALA A 194 -44.32 13.79 22.59
N LEU A 195 -43.95 14.95 22.05
CA LEU A 195 -44.45 16.24 22.54
C LEU A 195 -45.83 16.58 21.98
N PHE A 196 -46.15 16.21 20.73
CA PHE A 196 -47.42 16.57 20.13
C PHE A 196 -48.63 15.94 20.85
N PRO A 197 -48.63 14.64 21.21
CA PRO A 197 -49.73 14.06 21.98
C PRO A 197 -49.84 14.65 23.38
N TYR A 198 -48.72 15.02 24.01
CA TYR A 198 -48.72 15.71 25.31
C TYR A 198 -49.43 17.06 25.22
N VAL A 199 -49.10 17.87 24.21
CA VAL A 199 -49.73 19.19 24.02
C VAL A 199 -51.23 19.04 23.75
N ILE A 200 -51.63 18.06 22.93
CA ILE A 200 -53.05 17.76 22.68
C ILE A 200 -53.76 17.33 23.96
N PHE A 201 -53.14 16.45 24.76
CA PHE A 201 -53.71 15.97 26.01
C PHE A 201 -53.90 17.09 27.02
N MET A 202 -52.88 17.94 27.22
CA MET A 202 -52.98 19.10 28.11
C MET A 202 -54.05 20.08 27.62
N HIS A 203 -54.11 20.34 26.31
CA HIS A 203 -55.15 21.19 25.74
C HIS A 203 -56.56 20.64 25.96
N ALA A 204 -56.75 19.32 25.77
CA ALA A 204 -58.01 18.65 26.03
C ALA A 204 -58.41 18.72 27.53
N MET A 205 -57.44 18.62 28.43
CA MET A 205 -57.67 18.79 29.87
C MET A 205 -58.09 20.22 30.24
N CYS A 206 -57.48 21.25 29.63
CA CYS A 206 -57.87 22.64 29.86
C CYS A 206 -59.29 22.95 29.34
N LEU A 207 -59.72 22.29 28.26
CA LEU A 207 -61.06 22.48 27.69
C LEU A 207 -62.17 21.84 28.54
N HIS A 208 -61.84 20.88 29.41
CA HIS A 208 -62.83 20.10 30.16
C HIS A 208 -63.29 20.76 31.48
N GLU A 209 -63.16 22.10 31.58
CA GLU A 209 -63.60 22.98 32.70
C GLU A 209 -63.03 22.69 34.10
N GLN A 210 -62.15 21.70 34.26
CA GLN A 210 -61.67 21.26 35.58
C GLN A 210 -60.41 21.98 36.06
N TYR A 211 -59.78 22.80 35.23
CA TYR A 211 -58.54 23.54 35.56
C TYR A 211 -58.64 25.00 35.14
N ASP A 212 -58.22 25.88 36.04
CA ASP A 212 -58.14 27.32 35.76
C ASP A 212 -57.10 27.58 34.66
N TYR A 213 -57.41 28.47 33.71
CA TYR A 213 -56.56 28.73 32.54
C TYR A 213 -55.12 29.10 32.93
N TRP A 214 -54.96 29.70 34.10
CA TRP A 214 -53.67 30.08 34.66
C TRP A 214 -52.79 28.88 35.06
N GLU A 215 -53.39 27.82 35.62
CA GLU A 215 -52.69 26.56 35.94
C GLU A 215 -52.18 25.87 34.67
N CYS A 216 -52.99 25.90 33.60
CA CYS A 216 -52.58 25.41 32.29
C CYS A 216 -51.41 26.21 31.69
N MET A 217 -51.39 27.53 31.85
CA MET A 217 -50.27 28.37 31.41
C MET A 217 -49.00 28.09 32.21
N ILE A 218 -49.10 27.86 33.52
CA ILE A 218 -47.94 27.46 34.35
C ILE A 218 -47.40 26.10 33.89
N ALA A 219 -48.26 25.12 33.60
CA ALA A 219 -47.82 23.82 33.09
C ALA A 219 -47.15 23.91 31.70
N VAL A 220 -47.60 24.84 30.83
CA VAL A 220 -46.93 25.15 29.55
C VAL A 220 -45.61 25.88 29.77
N VAL A 221 -45.49 26.73 30.80
CA VAL A 221 -44.22 27.37 31.15
C VAL A 221 -43.26 26.38 31.80
N ASP A 222 -43.71 25.40 32.58
CA ASP A 222 -42.89 24.29 33.07
C ASP A 222 -42.38 23.38 31.93
N MET A 223 -42.97 23.46 30.72
CA MET A 223 -42.35 22.86 29.53
C MET A 223 -41.01 23.52 29.16
N THR A 224 -40.66 24.66 29.75
CA THR A 224 -39.31 25.24 29.67
C THR A 224 -38.25 24.36 30.35
N ASP A 225 -38.63 23.46 31.26
CA ASP A 225 -37.75 22.41 31.80
C ASP A 225 -37.33 21.39 30.74
N PHE A 226 -37.97 21.40 29.55
CA PHE A 226 -37.59 20.60 28.39
C PHE A 226 -36.62 21.34 27.47
N ILE A 227 -36.33 22.63 27.69
CA ILE A 227 -35.31 23.38 26.94
C ILE A 227 -33.93 22.65 26.94
N PRO A 228 -33.48 22.03 28.05
CA PRO A 228 -32.27 21.21 28.05
C PRO A 228 -32.31 20.04 27.05
N LEU A 229 -33.48 19.44 26.78
CA LEU A 229 -33.65 18.39 25.78
C LEU A 229 -33.47 18.90 24.34
N PHE A 230 -33.63 20.20 24.09
CA PHE A 230 -33.33 20.84 22.81
C PHE A 230 -31.89 21.35 22.73
N ILE A 231 -31.38 21.92 23.83
CA ILE A 231 -30.03 22.51 23.88
C ILE A 231 -28.93 21.45 23.87
N VAL A 232 -29.09 20.35 24.61
CA VAL A 232 -28.04 19.32 24.73
C VAL A 232 -27.74 18.66 23.37
N PRO A 233 -28.73 18.23 22.55
CA PRO A 233 -28.44 17.61 21.26
C PRO A 233 -27.85 18.58 20.24
N VAL A 234 -28.38 19.81 20.18
CA VAL A 234 -27.86 20.87 19.30
C VAL A 234 -26.44 21.25 19.73
N GLY A 235 -26.22 21.46 21.01
CA GLY A 235 -24.91 21.76 21.60
C GLY A 235 -23.89 20.64 21.37
N LEU A 236 -24.27 19.38 21.54
CA LEU A 236 -23.39 18.24 21.29
C LEU A 236 -23.05 18.10 19.80
N THR A 237 -24.02 18.34 18.92
CA THR A 237 -23.82 18.31 17.46
C THR A 237 -22.88 19.43 17.02
N ILE A 238 -23.08 20.65 17.52
CA ILE A 238 -22.17 21.78 17.31
C ILE A 238 -20.78 21.46 17.88
N HIS A 239 -20.68 20.90 19.08
CA HIS A 239 -19.40 20.53 19.69
C HIS A 239 -18.65 19.48 18.85
N ILE A 240 -19.33 18.46 18.32
CA ILE A 240 -18.73 17.45 17.45
C ILE A 240 -18.25 18.07 16.13
N LEU A 241 -19.04 18.99 15.54
CA LEU A 241 -18.66 19.71 14.33
C LEU A 241 -17.44 20.61 14.56
N VAL A 242 -17.46 21.40 15.64
CA VAL A 242 -16.35 22.25 16.08
C VAL A 242 -15.11 21.41 16.35
N ARG A 243 -15.23 20.25 17.03
CA ARG A 243 -14.08 19.37 17.29
C ARG A 243 -13.49 18.75 16.02
N ARG A 244 -14.33 18.36 15.06
CA ARG A 244 -13.87 17.89 13.74
C ARG A 244 -13.19 19.00 12.95
N PHE A 245 -13.75 20.21 12.99
CA PHE A 245 -13.18 21.39 12.34
C PHE A 245 -11.85 21.78 13.00
N HIS A 246 -11.78 21.81 14.32
CA HIS A 246 -10.55 22.05 15.08
C HIS A 246 -9.47 21.02 14.79
N LYS A 247 -9.82 19.73 14.65
CA LYS A 247 -8.83 18.71 14.25
C LYS A 247 -8.29 18.97 12.85
N LYS A 248 -9.14 19.36 11.90
CA LYS A 248 -8.70 19.73 10.54
C LYS A 248 -7.86 21.02 10.54
N LEU A 249 -8.27 22.04 11.28
CA LEU A 249 -7.50 23.28 11.42
C LEU A 249 -6.17 23.05 12.14
N ALA A 250 -6.14 22.27 13.21
CA ALA A 250 -4.90 22.02 13.96
C ALA A 250 -3.83 21.35 13.10
N VAL A 251 -4.25 20.46 12.17
CA VAL A 251 -3.35 19.86 11.17
C VAL A 251 -2.83 20.90 10.17
N HIS A 252 -3.62 21.92 9.85
CA HIS A 252 -3.25 22.97 8.89
C HIS A 252 -2.38 24.08 9.52
N PHE A 253 -2.68 24.49 10.75
CA PHE A 253 -2.02 25.61 11.43
C PHE A 253 -0.77 25.21 12.21
N TYR A 254 -0.64 23.95 12.64
CA TYR A 254 0.48 23.50 13.47
C TYR A 254 1.16 22.22 12.95
N PRO A 255 1.59 22.19 11.68
CA PRO A 255 2.26 21.01 11.11
C PRO A 255 3.49 20.61 11.93
N ASP A 256 4.31 21.57 12.37
CA ASP A 256 5.56 21.34 13.10
C ASP A 256 5.37 20.72 14.48
N LEU A 257 4.29 21.08 15.19
CA LEU A 257 3.96 20.53 16.52
C LEU A 257 3.42 19.11 16.43
N LEU A 258 2.68 18.81 15.35
CA LEU A 258 2.20 17.47 15.06
C LEU A 258 3.38 16.57 14.67
N GLU A 259 4.30 17.06 13.85
CA GLU A 259 5.53 16.36 13.46
C GLU A 259 6.41 16.07 14.67
N LYS A 260 6.61 17.03 15.58
CA LYS A 260 7.34 16.82 16.84
C LYS A 260 6.68 15.78 17.75
N HIS A 261 5.35 15.78 17.87
CA HIS A 261 4.63 14.78 18.68
C HIS A 261 4.65 13.39 18.06
N VAL A 262 4.52 13.29 16.74
CA VAL A 262 4.59 12.02 16.00
C VAL A 262 6.02 11.47 16.05
N ALA A 263 7.04 12.30 15.87
CA ALA A 263 8.45 11.92 16.00
C ALA A 263 8.79 11.44 17.42
N LYS A 264 8.33 12.17 18.45
CA LYS A 264 8.53 11.77 19.85
C LYS A 264 7.84 10.44 20.17
N ARG A 265 6.60 10.22 19.72
CA ARG A 265 5.91 8.92 19.87
C ARG A 265 6.58 7.81 19.08
N ALA A 266 7.05 8.09 17.86
CA ALA A 266 7.71 7.09 17.02
C ALA A 266 9.04 6.65 17.62
N PHE A 267 9.81 7.58 18.19
CA PHE A 267 11.06 7.29 18.91
C PHE A 267 10.82 6.56 20.23
N GLU A 268 9.82 7.00 21.02
CA GLU A 268 9.48 6.35 22.28
C GLU A 268 8.89 4.94 22.10
N ASN A 269 8.34 4.63 20.93
CA ASN A 269 7.77 3.33 20.58
C ASN A 269 8.67 2.52 19.62
N SER A 270 9.85 3.02 19.25
CA SER A 270 10.78 2.25 18.42
C SER A 270 11.59 1.30 19.28
N ILE A 271 11.49 0.01 18.96
CA ILE A 271 12.34 -1.04 19.54
C ILE A 271 13.70 -0.97 18.86
N VAL A 272 14.77 -0.96 19.65
CA VAL A 272 16.16 -0.97 19.17
C VAL A 272 16.67 -2.41 19.21
N PHE A 273 17.19 -2.90 18.10
CA PHE A 273 17.79 -4.24 18.00
C PHE A 273 19.29 -4.11 17.75
N HIS A 274 20.10 -4.91 18.43
CA HIS A 274 21.56 -4.91 18.28
C HIS A 274 21.99 -6.04 17.33
N GLY A 275 22.14 -5.71 16.04
CA GLY A 275 22.62 -6.67 15.03
C GLY A 275 24.07 -6.42 14.61
N ARG A 276 24.80 -7.49 14.25
CA ARG A 276 26.16 -7.42 13.66
C ARG A 276 26.12 -7.86 12.20
N VAL A 277 26.43 -6.96 11.27
CA VAL A 277 26.66 -7.30 9.85
C VAL A 277 28.08 -7.84 9.69
N LEU A 278 28.23 -8.94 8.95
CA LEU A 278 29.53 -9.52 8.64
C LEU A 278 30.29 -8.63 7.65
N GLU A 279 31.56 -8.31 7.96
CA GLU A 279 32.41 -7.51 7.08
C GLU A 279 32.74 -8.25 5.77
N GLY A 280 32.64 -7.57 4.62
CA GLY A 280 33.05 -8.12 3.32
C GLY A 280 32.87 -7.15 2.15
N LYS A 281 33.93 -6.93 1.35
CA LYS A 281 33.86 -6.16 0.09
C LYS A 281 32.93 -6.88 -0.90
N GLY A 282 32.00 -6.13 -1.53
CA GLY A 282 31.16 -6.63 -2.63
C GLY A 282 29.76 -7.15 -2.23
N ARG A 283 29.35 -7.05 -0.96
CA ARG A 283 28.00 -7.44 -0.53
C ARG A 283 27.05 -6.25 -0.60
N ALA A 284 26.09 -6.30 -1.53
CA ALA A 284 25.08 -5.25 -1.68
C ALA A 284 24.05 -5.34 -0.54
N CYS A 285 23.90 -4.26 0.24
CA CYS A 285 22.83 -4.10 1.21
C CYS A 285 21.78 -3.14 0.63
N VAL A 286 20.54 -3.61 0.46
CA VAL A 286 19.43 -2.76 0.02
C VAL A 286 18.90 -1.97 1.21
N CYS A 287 18.87 -0.65 1.08
CA CYS A 287 18.29 0.25 2.07
C CYS A 287 17.05 0.90 1.47
N SER A 288 15.86 0.59 1.98
CA SER A 288 14.66 1.38 1.71
C SER A 288 14.12 1.93 3.03
N TRP A 289 13.80 3.22 3.04
CA TRP A 289 13.24 3.89 4.21
C TRP A 289 11.80 4.32 3.91
N PRO A 290 10.81 3.88 4.70
CA PRO A 290 9.50 4.51 4.72
C PRO A 290 9.64 5.96 5.20
N GLY A 291 9.12 6.93 4.45
CA GLY A 291 9.23 8.37 4.74
C GLY A 291 8.83 8.82 6.16
N LYS A 292 8.07 8.00 6.90
CA LYS A 292 7.71 8.25 8.31
C LYS A 292 8.91 8.24 9.29
N TYR A 293 10.07 7.73 8.90
CA TYR A 293 11.24 7.59 9.77
C TYR A 293 12.40 8.54 9.44
N ALA A 294 12.24 9.38 8.42
CA ALA A 294 13.22 10.40 8.04
C ALA A 294 13.64 11.31 9.23
N PRO A 295 12.71 11.79 10.10
CA PRO A 295 13.10 12.64 11.22
C PRO A 295 13.97 11.94 12.28
N ALA A 296 13.75 10.64 12.50
CA ALA A 296 14.51 9.83 13.46
C ALA A 296 15.93 9.55 12.95
N TRP A 297 16.06 9.27 11.65
CA TRP A 297 17.35 9.18 10.98
C TRP A 297 18.15 10.48 11.09
N ASP A 298 17.53 11.60 10.72
CA ASP A 298 18.16 12.92 10.76
C ASP A 298 18.62 13.28 12.18
N ALA A 299 17.79 13.00 13.19
CA ALA A 299 18.16 13.22 14.59
C ALA A 299 19.37 12.37 15.01
N MET A 300 19.40 11.09 14.60
CA MET A 300 20.50 10.18 14.89
C MET A 300 21.81 10.62 14.21
N VAL A 301 21.78 10.94 12.92
CA VAL A 301 22.95 11.43 12.17
C VAL A 301 23.46 12.75 12.75
N ARG A 302 22.56 13.69 13.09
CA ARG A 302 22.93 14.97 13.74
C ARG A 302 23.50 14.77 15.15
N SER A 303 23.04 13.75 15.87
CA SER A 303 23.52 13.43 17.23
C SER A 303 24.89 12.72 17.23
N SER A 304 25.32 12.18 16.09
CA SER A 304 26.64 11.57 15.93
C SER A 304 27.74 12.62 15.94
N LYS A 305 28.35 12.83 17.11
CA LYS A 305 29.55 13.67 17.21
C LYS A 305 30.68 13.01 16.43
N LYS A 306 31.27 13.74 15.47
CA LYS A 306 32.44 13.36 14.65
C LYS A 306 32.20 12.33 13.53
N GLY A 307 30.95 12.10 13.09
CA GLY A 307 30.66 11.23 11.94
C GLY A 307 30.97 9.74 12.19
N ASN A 308 30.99 9.32 13.46
CA ASN A 308 31.30 7.94 13.86
C ASN A 308 30.11 7.00 13.76
N THR A 309 28.91 7.50 13.44
CA THR A 309 27.68 6.70 13.41
C THR A 309 27.03 6.85 12.04
N SER A 310 27.14 5.80 11.24
CA SER A 310 26.33 5.56 10.06
C SER A 310 25.33 4.47 10.39
N ALA A 311 24.05 4.74 10.23
CA ALA A 311 23.03 3.73 10.34
C ALA A 311 22.67 3.18 8.96
N ALA A 312 22.06 2.01 8.90
CA ALA A 312 21.38 1.52 7.71
C ALA A 312 20.19 0.69 8.17
N VAL A 313 19.07 0.79 7.45
CA VAL A 313 17.97 -0.17 7.58
C VAL A 313 18.16 -1.17 6.45
N VAL A 314 18.53 -2.39 6.83
CA VAL A 314 18.72 -3.51 5.90
C VAL A 314 17.58 -4.49 6.16
N PHE A 315 16.83 -4.83 5.12
CA PHE A 315 15.88 -5.94 5.18
C PHE A 315 16.63 -7.22 4.82
N LEU A 316 16.80 -8.12 5.78
CA LEU A 316 17.40 -9.43 5.55
C LEU A 316 16.27 -10.44 5.25
N PRO A 317 16.32 -11.18 4.14
CA PRO A 317 15.42 -12.30 3.92
C PRO A 317 15.69 -13.39 4.97
N GLU A 318 14.63 -14.03 5.45
CA GLU A 318 14.70 -15.10 6.44
C GLU A 318 15.54 -16.29 5.91
N GLY A 319 16.51 -16.76 6.69
CA GLY A 319 17.37 -17.90 6.32
C GLY A 319 18.64 -17.61 5.50
N CYS A 320 19.04 -16.35 5.34
CA CYS A 320 20.22 -15.98 4.54
C CYS A 320 21.51 -15.88 5.38
N GLU A 321 22.26 -16.97 5.53
CA GLU A 321 23.52 -17.05 6.30
C GLU A 321 24.63 -16.10 5.80
N LEU A 322 24.54 -15.65 4.54
CA LEU A 322 25.57 -14.84 3.88
C LEU A 322 25.60 -13.36 4.31
N PHE A 323 24.58 -12.89 5.04
CA PHE A 323 24.41 -11.47 5.37
C PHE A 323 24.50 -11.16 6.88
N GLY A 324 24.82 -12.16 7.70
CA GLY A 324 24.96 -12.07 9.15
C GLY A 324 23.82 -12.75 9.91
N LEU A 325 23.92 -12.75 11.25
CA LEU A 325 22.87 -13.25 12.14
C LEU A 325 22.02 -12.07 12.60
N HIS A 326 20.71 -12.16 12.44
CA HIS A 326 19.80 -11.24 13.12
C HIS A 326 19.76 -11.58 14.61
N ASP A 327 19.59 -10.57 15.47
CA ASP A 327 19.18 -10.81 16.85
C ASP A 327 17.86 -11.60 16.81
N PRO A 328 17.68 -12.71 17.56
CA PRO A 328 16.41 -13.41 17.57
C PRO A 328 15.30 -12.43 17.93
N ILE A 329 14.20 -12.47 17.19
CA ILE A 329 13.00 -11.70 17.54
C ILE A 329 12.62 -12.19 18.95
N PRO A 330 12.65 -11.33 19.99
CA PRO A 330 12.34 -11.78 21.33
C PRO A 330 10.94 -12.36 21.34
N GLU A 331 10.73 -13.45 22.09
CA GLU A 331 9.39 -14.01 22.24
C GLU A 331 8.45 -12.92 22.78
N ALA A 332 7.16 -13.02 22.45
CA ALA A 332 6.19 -11.94 22.63
C ALA A 332 6.08 -11.35 24.06
N GLY A 333 6.69 -11.99 25.07
CA GLY A 333 6.77 -11.53 26.46
C GLY A 333 8.05 -10.77 26.86
N GLU A 334 9.09 -10.71 26.01
CA GLU A 334 10.38 -10.09 26.39
C GLU A 334 10.61 -8.68 25.80
N LEU A 335 9.73 -8.25 24.89
CA LEU A 335 9.82 -6.94 24.25
C LEU A 335 9.50 -5.82 25.25
N LYS A 336 10.52 -5.10 25.69
CA LYS A 336 10.38 -3.88 26.50
C LYS A 336 10.71 -2.64 25.68
N ASP A 337 9.87 -1.60 25.76
CA ASP A 337 10.18 -0.29 25.18
C ASP A 337 11.40 0.35 25.86
N VAL A 338 11.86 1.51 25.37
CA VAL A 338 12.99 2.28 25.95
C VAL A 338 12.75 2.66 27.42
N ARG A 339 11.51 2.52 27.92
CA ARG A 339 11.08 2.77 29.31
C ARG A 339 10.84 1.47 30.10
N GLY A 340 11.20 0.31 29.58
CA GLY A 340 11.08 -0.97 30.27
C GLY A 340 9.67 -1.58 30.29
N ARG A 341 8.72 -1.06 29.51
CA ARG A 341 7.32 -1.55 29.49
C ARG A 341 7.12 -2.61 28.42
N GLU A 342 6.31 -3.64 28.71
CA GLU A 342 5.88 -4.64 27.72
C GLU A 342 5.29 -3.95 26.48
N ALA A 343 5.97 -4.11 25.35
CA ALA A 343 5.57 -3.53 24.09
C ALA A 343 4.55 -4.45 23.41
N ARG A 344 3.30 -3.97 23.27
CA ARG A 344 2.31 -4.62 22.39
C ARG A 344 2.71 -4.38 20.93
N CYS A 345 3.40 -5.35 20.34
CA CYS A 345 3.71 -5.33 18.91
C CYS A 345 2.48 -5.65 18.06
N GLU A 346 1.84 -4.63 17.50
CA GLU A 346 0.99 -4.76 16.31
C GLU A 346 1.77 -4.48 15.01
N THR A 347 3.10 -4.26 15.07
CA THR A 347 3.86 -3.77 13.92
C THR A 347 5.17 -4.54 13.71
N ARG A 348 5.45 -4.87 12.43
CA ARG A 348 6.61 -5.63 11.94
C ARG A 348 7.94 -4.92 12.25
N SER A 349 8.95 -5.73 12.58
CA SER A 349 10.29 -5.41 13.11
C SER A 349 11.15 -4.47 12.23
N PHE A 350 12.11 -3.77 12.83
CA PHE A 350 13.08 -2.88 12.16
C PHE A 350 14.51 -3.14 12.65
N PHE A 351 15.51 -2.95 11.78
CA PHE A 351 16.93 -3.09 12.10
C PHE A 351 17.62 -1.71 12.22
N LEU A 352 18.56 -1.59 13.14
CA LEU A 352 19.49 -0.46 13.22
C LEU A 352 20.90 -1.06 13.28
N CYS A 353 21.62 -1.08 12.15
CA CYS A 353 22.99 -1.60 12.15
C CYS A 353 24.00 -0.44 12.31
N GLU A 354 24.86 -0.55 13.31
CA GLU A 354 26.03 0.30 13.50
C GLU A 354 27.15 -0.23 12.58
N LEU A 355 27.29 0.38 11.39
CA LEU A 355 28.37 0.05 10.47
C LEU A 355 29.70 0.56 11.04
N GLN A 356 30.50 -0.33 11.61
CA GLN A 356 31.87 -0.01 12.01
C GLN A 356 32.77 0.17 10.77
N ARG A 357 33.38 1.37 10.68
CA ARG A 357 34.59 1.72 9.90
C ARG A 357 34.68 1.18 8.46
N THR A 358 33.92 1.76 7.54
CA THR A 358 34.43 1.96 6.18
C THR A 358 35.13 3.32 6.10
N ARG A 359 36.42 3.35 5.74
CA ARG A 359 37.23 4.59 5.60
C ARG A 359 36.87 5.46 4.39
N GLN A 360 35.82 5.10 3.64
CA GLN A 360 35.35 5.87 2.50
C GLN A 360 33.97 6.44 2.81
N PRO A 361 33.75 7.75 2.60
CA PRO A 361 32.42 8.33 2.75
C PRO A 361 31.44 7.58 1.83
N GLY A 362 30.31 7.13 2.39
CA GLY A 362 29.26 6.51 1.58
C GLY A 362 28.81 7.46 0.46
N LYS A 363 28.28 6.91 -0.64
CA LYS A 363 27.83 7.70 -1.81
C LYS A 363 26.77 8.76 -1.45
N ALA A 364 26.03 8.54 -0.36
CA ALA A 364 25.06 9.47 0.18
C ALA A 364 25.75 10.60 0.97
N GLN A 365 25.88 11.78 0.38
CA GLN A 365 26.45 12.95 1.06
C GLN A 365 25.52 13.50 2.16
N SER A 366 24.21 13.42 1.97
CA SER A 366 23.20 13.84 2.96
C SER A 366 21.84 13.19 2.68
N PHE A 367 20.92 13.21 3.66
CA PHE A 367 19.53 12.78 3.45
C PHE A 367 18.83 13.59 2.35
N GLY A 368 19.11 14.89 2.28
CA GLY A 368 18.61 15.76 1.20
C GLY A 368 19.09 15.30 -0.17
N THR A 369 20.36 14.88 -0.29
CA THR A 369 20.92 14.31 -1.51
C THR A 369 20.21 13.01 -1.88
N CYS A 370 20.03 12.09 -0.93
CA CYS A 370 19.28 10.84 -1.16
C CYS A 370 17.84 11.09 -1.61
N GLY A 371 17.14 12.03 -0.96
CA GLY A 371 15.79 12.42 -1.32
C GLY A 371 15.72 13.03 -2.72
N SER A 372 16.65 13.93 -3.05
CA SER A 372 16.74 14.55 -4.38
C SER A 372 17.07 13.54 -5.48
N GLU A 373 17.97 12.59 -5.22
CA GLU A 373 18.28 11.51 -6.16
C GLU A 373 17.08 10.58 -6.35
N HIS A 374 16.38 10.22 -5.27
CA HIS A 374 15.18 9.40 -5.34
C HIS A 374 14.08 10.10 -6.15
N LEU A 375 13.80 11.38 -5.88
CA LEU A 375 12.84 12.17 -6.66
C LEU A 375 13.26 12.32 -8.12
N ARG A 376 14.55 12.50 -8.39
CA ARG A 376 15.08 12.54 -9.77
C ARG A 376 14.86 11.20 -10.46
N ARG A 377 15.14 10.08 -9.79
CA ARG A 377 14.89 8.73 -10.31
C ARG A 377 13.41 8.46 -10.55
N GLU A 378 12.53 8.82 -9.61
CA GLU A 378 11.08 8.72 -9.84
C GLU A 378 10.64 9.55 -11.04
N THR A 379 11.17 10.78 -11.17
CA THR A 379 10.88 11.66 -12.31
C THR A 379 11.32 11.02 -13.61
N LEU A 380 12.51 10.42 -13.65
CA LEU A 380 12.99 9.65 -14.80
C LEU A 380 12.05 8.47 -15.10
N TRP A 381 11.73 7.64 -14.10
CA TRP A 381 10.85 6.48 -14.30
C TRP A 381 9.43 6.86 -14.73
N ARG A 382 8.91 8.04 -14.36
CA ARG A 382 7.64 8.54 -14.90
C ARG A 382 7.69 8.78 -16.40
N ARG A 383 8.86 9.15 -16.95
CA ARG A 383 9.05 9.31 -18.41
C ARG A 383 8.89 8.00 -19.18
N ARG A 384 9.09 6.85 -18.53
CA ARG A 384 8.89 5.52 -19.15
C ARG A 384 7.49 5.31 -19.71
N ASP A 385 6.49 5.92 -19.09
CA ASP A 385 5.09 5.78 -19.51
C ASP A 385 4.56 7.04 -20.20
N THR A 386 5.46 7.97 -20.59
CA THR A 386 5.09 9.18 -21.35
C THR A 386 5.06 8.93 -22.85
N GLU A 387 4.27 9.74 -23.56
CA GLU A 387 4.18 9.72 -25.01
C GLU A 387 5.54 10.02 -25.68
N GLU A 388 6.43 10.80 -25.04
CA GLU A 388 7.78 11.09 -25.53
C GLU A 388 8.61 9.82 -25.78
N PHE A 389 8.67 8.92 -24.79
CA PHE A 389 9.37 7.64 -24.95
C PHE A 389 8.61 6.68 -25.86
N LEU A 390 7.29 6.58 -25.70
CA LEU A 390 6.48 5.64 -26.48
C LEU A 390 6.42 6.01 -27.97
N SER A 391 6.55 7.28 -28.33
CA SER A 391 6.63 7.75 -29.74
C SER A 391 8.06 7.75 -30.30
N SER A 392 9.07 7.43 -29.48
CA SER A 392 10.45 7.37 -29.95
C SER A 392 10.63 6.29 -31.02
N ALA A 393 11.49 6.56 -32.00
CA ALA A 393 11.79 5.61 -33.09
C ALA A 393 12.23 4.25 -32.53
N LEU A 394 13.09 4.24 -31.52
CA LEU A 394 13.56 3.01 -30.87
C LEU A 394 12.42 2.15 -30.30
N PHE A 395 11.43 2.76 -29.64
CA PHE A 395 10.31 2.00 -29.09
C PHE A 395 9.34 1.55 -30.19
N GLN A 396 9.07 2.41 -31.18
CA GLN A 396 8.22 2.08 -32.33
C GLN A 396 8.83 0.98 -33.20
N ASP A 397 10.14 0.99 -33.42
CA ASP A 397 10.85 -0.06 -34.17
C ASP A 397 10.77 -1.40 -33.44
N ALA A 398 10.95 -1.40 -32.11
CA ALA A 398 10.76 -2.60 -31.31
C ALA A 398 9.30 -3.08 -31.33
N LEU A 399 8.33 -2.16 -31.28
CA LEU A 399 6.91 -2.45 -31.37
C LEU A 399 6.54 -3.10 -32.71
N ASN A 400 6.98 -2.50 -33.81
CA ASN A 400 6.80 -3.01 -35.18
C ASN A 400 7.51 -4.35 -35.37
N SER A 401 8.61 -4.55 -34.65
CA SER A 401 9.33 -5.81 -34.61
C SER A 401 8.69 -6.83 -33.67
N GLY A 402 7.52 -6.59 -33.07
CA GLY A 402 6.79 -7.61 -32.30
C GLY A 402 7.09 -7.65 -30.81
N LEU A 403 7.54 -6.53 -30.20
CA LEU A 403 7.64 -6.39 -28.74
C LEU A 403 6.36 -6.83 -28.01
N GLU A 404 5.18 -6.60 -28.59
CA GLU A 404 3.87 -6.97 -28.02
C GLU A 404 3.63 -8.47 -27.87
N GLU A 405 4.36 -9.29 -28.62
CA GLU A 405 4.27 -10.76 -28.59
C GLU A 405 4.96 -11.36 -27.36
N LEU A 406 5.77 -10.58 -26.63
CA LEU A 406 6.38 -11.03 -25.38
C LEU A 406 5.33 -11.26 -24.29
N SER A 407 5.60 -12.24 -23.41
CA SER A 407 4.69 -12.56 -22.30
C SER A 407 4.45 -11.34 -21.40
N LYS A 408 3.16 -11.07 -21.15
CA LYS A 408 2.68 -10.01 -20.24
C LYS A 408 2.37 -10.55 -18.84
N GLY A 409 2.54 -11.86 -18.62
CA GLY A 409 2.36 -12.51 -17.32
C GLY A 409 3.31 -11.96 -16.27
N LYS A 410 2.79 -11.59 -15.11
CA LYS A 410 3.58 -10.97 -14.03
C LYS A 410 4.17 -12.05 -13.12
N ARG A 411 5.48 -11.96 -12.89
CA ARG A 411 6.20 -12.71 -11.86
C ARG A 411 5.89 -12.17 -10.46
N GLU A 412 6.51 -12.79 -9.45
CA GLU A 412 6.40 -12.36 -8.05
C GLU A 412 6.89 -10.92 -7.83
N ASP A 413 7.93 -10.51 -8.56
CA ASP A 413 8.44 -9.13 -8.56
C ASP A 413 7.57 -8.14 -9.37
N SER A 414 6.41 -8.60 -9.86
CA SER A 414 5.47 -7.86 -10.71
C SER A 414 5.98 -7.51 -12.11
N SER A 415 7.15 -8.01 -12.52
CA SER A 415 7.68 -7.86 -13.88
C SER A 415 7.19 -8.98 -14.80
N SER A 416 7.05 -8.67 -16.08
CA SER A 416 6.84 -9.57 -17.20
C SER A 416 7.97 -9.44 -18.22
N GLN A 417 8.12 -10.38 -19.16
CA GLN A 417 9.08 -10.27 -20.26
C GLN A 417 8.90 -8.94 -21.02
N TYR A 418 7.65 -8.61 -21.36
CA TYR A 418 7.31 -7.33 -22.01
C TYR A 418 7.78 -6.12 -21.18
N SER A 419 7.51 -6.10 -19.87
CA SER A 419 7.88 -4.95 -19.04
C SER A 419 9.40 -4.82 -18.87
N ARG A 420 10.13 -5.94 -18.76
CA ARG A 420 11.60 -5.91 -18.65
C ARG A 420 12.23 -5.43 -19.94
N GLU A 421 11.72 -5.86 -21.08
CA GLU A 421 12.21 -5.36 -22.36
C GLU A 421 11.85 -3.88 -22.58
N LYS A 422 10.64 -3.46 -22.20
CA LYS A 422 10.27 -2.03 -22.17
C LYS A 422 11.23 -1.23 -21.29
N ASP A 423 11.59 -1.73 -20.12
CA ASP A 423 12.54 -1.08 -19.22
C ASP A 423 13.96 -1.03 -19.84
N ARG A 424 14.41 -2.06 -20.55
CA ARG A 424 15.70 -2.03 -21.31
C ARG A 424 15.68 -0.98 -22.41
N LEU A 425 14.62 -0.94 -23.22
CA LEU A 425 14.44 0.05 -24.28
C LEU A 425 14.43 1.47 -23.70
N PHE A 426 13.73 1.66 -22.57
CA PHE A 426 13.70 2.93 -21.86
C PHE A 426 15.09 3.36 -21.36
N LEU A 427 15.83 2.47 -20.73
CA LEU A 427 17.20 2.76 -20.29
C LEU A 427 18.13 3.08 -21.46
N HIS A 428 17.94 2.43 -22.61
CA HIS A 428 18.70 2.72 -23.82
C HIS A 428 18.35 4.09 -24.41
N TRP A 429 17.07 4.46 -24.40
CA TRP A 429 16.58 5.75 -24.88
C TRP A 429 17.05 6.94 -24.02
N LEU A 430 17.28 6.73 -22.72
CA LEU A 430 17.78 7.77 -21.83
C LEU A 430 19.20 8.24 -22.22
N PRO A 431 19.51 9.54 -22.03
CA PRO A 431 20.88 10.04 -22.10
C PRO A 431 21.83 9.26 -21.17
N PRO A 432 23.13 9.11 -21.52
CA PRO A 432 24.08 8.34 -20.73
C PRO A 432 24.13 8.71 -19.24
N ASP A 433 24.10 10.01 -18.93
CA ASP A 433 24.13 10.51 -17.55
C ASP A 433 22.90 10.07 -16.72
N ASP A 434 21.73 10.04 -17.35
CA ASP A 434 20.49 9.63 -16.69
C ASP A 434 20.37 8.10 -16.61
N ARG A 435 20.98 7.37 -17.54
CA ARG A 435 21.02 5.90 -17.54
C ARG A 435 21.71 5.37 -16.28
N HIS A 436 22.85 5.94 -15.89
CA HIS A 436 23.54 5.56 -14.66
C HIS A 436 22.71 5.79 -13.40
N LEU A 437 21.90 6.86 -13.38
CA LEU A 437 21.00 7.15 -12.25
C LEU A 437 19.83 6.18 -12.18
N ALA A 438 19.30 5.73 -13.32
CA ALA A 438 18.17 4.81 -13.40
C ALA A 438 18.54 3.35 -13.04
N VAL A 439 19.71 2.87 -13.46
CA VAL A 439 20.16 1.46 -13.27
C VAL A 439 20.39 1.08 -11.80
N VAL A 440 20.74 2.04 -10.94
CA VAL A 440 20.99 1.80 -9.50
C VAL A 440 19.73 1.28 -8.77
N VAL A 441 18.53 1.47 -9.35
CA VAL A 441 17.28 0.92 -8.79
C VAL A 441 17.01 -0.50 -9.28
N ALA A 442 17.25 -0.79 -10.57
CA ALA A 442 16.98 -2.11 -11.14
C ALA A 442 17.82 -3.21 -10.46
N SER A 443 19.09 -2.92 -10.19
CA SER A 443 20.02 -3.82 -9.47
C SER A 443 19.71 -3.99 -7.97
N SER A 444 18.89 -3.09 -7.39
CA SER A 444 18.41 -3.22 -6.00
C SER A 444 17.14 -4.06 -5.86
N VAL A 445 16.50 -4.44 -6.98
CA VAL A 445 15.28 -5.26 -7.03
C VAL A 445 15.47 -6.54 -7.84
N GLN A 446 16.46 -6.61 -8.75
CA GLN A 446 16.74 -7.79 -9.58
C GLN A 446 18.24 -8.12 -9.60
N PHE A 447 18.56 -9.37 -9.28
CA PHE A 447 19.87 -9.98 -9.48
C PHE A 447 20.16 -10.08 -10.98
N PHE A 448 21.00 -9.18 -11.51
CA PHE A 448 21.76 -9.47 -12.72
C PHE A 448 23.12 -10.05 -12.33
N PRO A 449 23.61 -11.12 -12.97
CA PRO A 449 25.04 -11.44 -12.89
C PRO A 449 25.82 -10.23 -13.41
N GLN A 450 26.89 -9.85 -12.73
CA GLN A 450 27.73 -8.72 -13.11
C GLN A 450 28.10 -8.82 -14.60
N VAL A 451 27.44 -8.01 -15.44
CA VAL A 451 27.92 -7.77 -16.79
C VAL A 451 29.20 -6.95 -16.62
N ASN A 452 30.30 -7.49 -17.12
CA ASN A 452 31.61 -6.89 -17.05
C ASN A 452 31.55 -5.51 -17.73
N GLU A 453 31.73 -4.41 -16.98
CA GLU A 453 31.65 -3.02 -17.49
C GLU A 453 32.58 -2.76 -18.70
N ARG A 454 33.56 -3.65 -18.94
CA ARG A 454 34.47 -3.60 -20.09
C ARG A 454 33.81 -3.91 -21.45
N GLU A 455 32.71 -4.65 -21.51
CA GLU A 455 32.06 -4.97 -22.79
C GLU A 455 31.13 -3.86 -23.28
N TRP A 456 30.59 -3.03 -22.38
CA TRP A 456 29.68 -1.92 -22.75
C TRP A 456 30.39 -0.72 -23.38
N LEU A 457 31.67 -0.49 -23.05
CA LEU A 457 32.43 0.65 -23.58
C LEU A 457 32.83 0.47 -25.05
N PHE A 458 32.91 -0.76 -25.56
CA PHE A 458 33.34 -1.03 -26.95
C PHE A 458 32.27 -0.74 -28.01
N SER A 459 30.99 -0.66 -27.64
CA SER A 459 29.90 -0.35 -28.59
C SER A 459 29.78 1.14 -28.95
N SER A 460 30.46 2.04 -28.23
CA SER A 460 30.34 3.50 -28.45
C SER A 460 31.52 4.15 -29.17
N GLN A 461 32.54 3.38 -29.57
CA GLN A 461 33.74 3.87 -30.27
C GLN A 461 33.84 3.48 -31.75
N LEU A 462 32.78 2.93 -32.35
CA LEU A 462 32.73 2.64 -33.78
C LEU A 462 31.61 3.43 -34.46
N SER A 463 31.74 4.76 -34.44
CA SER A 463 31.06 5.67 -35.37
C SER A 463 31.84 6.99 -35.51
N THR A 464 33.04 6.88 -36.09
CA THR A 464 33.68 7.95 -36.89
C THR A 464 34.34 7.32 -38.09
#